data_AF-A0A7S0JGU5-F1
#
_entry.id   AF-A0A7S0JGU5-F1
#
_cell.length_a   1.000
_cell.length_b   1.000
_cell.length_c   1.000
_cell.angle_alpha   90.00
_cell.angle_beta   90.00
_cell.angle_gamma   90.00
#
_symmetry.space_group_name_H-M   'P 1'
#
loop_
_entity.id
_entity.type
_entity.pdbx_description
1 polymer ?
#
loop_
_entity_poly.entity_id
_entity_poly.type
_entity_poly.pdbx_seq_one_letter_code
_entity_poly.pdbx_strand_id
1 'polypeptide(L)'
;MEALQAARPKATVVATPRIIKPAEEALWRVLLTLEGADALLVRSAGLLVRLSELAEEEGAQLPRLHGDFSLNVANSDAARAFLALNLHRLAPTFDLDASQLCDLSAQLLPTERSRLEAVIHTNVPIFHTEHCVFARCLSKGDSYKDCGHPCTRHSLHLVDQEQRRHHVLADSGCRNTVFNAQPQSAAPYVSRLLKAGVRHLRVELTDQPGTVVGPLLQHYADLARGEKAVDEVMAWLNDNLVDSTGRQPGVTLGSFRPTAERAWDSLRPTAAEERANRRRGAFEHKDMRGFARPAQAKRKISRLTS
;
A
#
# COMPACT_ATOMS: atom_id res chain seq x y z
N MET A 1 21.30 12.26 -6.18
CA MET A 1 22.55 12.44 -5.42
C MET A 1 22.47 13.63 -4.47
N GLU A 2 21.99 14.79 -4.89
CA GLU A 2 21.86 15.98 -4.02
C GLU A 2 21.02 15.72 -2.75
N ALA A 3 19.86 15.06 -2.86
CA ALA A 3 19.04 14.72 -1.69
C ALA A 3 19.74 13.72 -0.73
N LEU A 4 20.51 12.77 -1.25
CA LEU A 4 21.32 11.85 -0.44
C LEU A 4 22.48 12.58 0.25
N GLN A 5 23.15 13.49 -0.45
CA GLN A 5 24.21 14.33 0.12
C GLN A 5 23.66 15.26 1.21
N ALA A 6 22.47 15.83 1.01
CA ALA A 6 21.77 16.64 2.00
C ALA A 6 21.35 15.82 3.23
N ALA A 7 20.88 14.58 3.02
CA ALA A 7 20.41 13.70 4.10
C ALA A 7 21.53 13.09 4.95
N ARG A 8 22.77 13.04 4.45
CA ARG A 8 23.93 12.40 5.12
C ARG A 8 23.57 11.04 5.76
N PRO A 9 23.10 10.07 4.96
CA PRO A 9 22.48 8.85 5.47
C PRO A 9 23.47 8.02 6.29
N LYS A 10 22.99 7.48 7.42
CA LYS A 10 23.74 6.48 8.20
C LYS A 10 23.73 5.09 7.57
N ALA A 11 22.78 4.85 6.67
CA ALA A 11 22.63 3.60 5.92
C ALA A 11 21.94 3.88 4.58
N THR A 12 22.31 3.15 3.55
CA THR A 12 21.73 3.20 2.21
C THR A 12 20.90 1.95 1.95
N VAL A 13 19.62 2.13 1.63
CA VAL A 13 18.70 1.04 1.30
C VAL A 13 18.25 1.19 -0.15
N VAL A 14 18.42 0.14 -0.95
CA VAL A 14 18.07 0.17 -2.38
C VAL A 14 16.75 -0.55 -2.61
N ALA A 15 15.81 0.12 -3.29
CA ALA A 15 14.49 -0.46 -3.55
C ALA A 15 14.49 -1.36 -4.78
N THR A 16 14.02 -2.61 -4.62
CA THR A 16 13.85 -3.58 -5.73
C THR A 16 12.68 -3.18 -6.63
N PRO A 17 12.55 -3.56 -7.90
CA PRO A 17 11.32 -3.26 -8.67
C PRO A 17 10.03 -3.76 -7.98
N ARG A 18 8.92 -3.04 -8.15
CA ARG A 18 7.61 -3.45 -7.60
C ARG A 18 6.99 -4.61 -8.38
N ILE A 19 7.20 -4.60 -9.71
CA ILE A 19 6.72 -5.63 -10.63
C ILE A 19 7.96 -6.30 -11.23
N ILE A 20 7.99 -7.63 -11.18
CA ILE A 20 9.07 -8.44 -11.72
C ILE A 20 8.43 -9.55 -12.54
N LYS A 21 8.82 -9.65 -13.81
CA LYS A 21 8.42 -10.75 -14.69
C LYS A 21 9.49 -11.85 -14.65
N PRO A 22 9.15 -13.11 -14.97
CA PRO A 22 10.11 -14.22 -14.97
C PRO A 22 11.37 -13.94 -15.81
N ALA A 23 11.24 -13.27 -16.96
CA ALA A 23 12.37 -12.93 -17.83
C ALA A 23 13.25 -11.77 -17.33
N GLU A 24 12.92 -11.16 -16.19
CA GLU A 24 13.59 -9.96 -15.65
C GLU A 24 14.49 -10.26 -14.45
N GLU A 25 14.91 -11.51 -14.30
CA GLU A 25 15.75 -11.94 -13.18
C GLU A 25 17.03 -11.10 -13.04
N ALA A 26 17.64 -10.74 -14.17
CA ALA A 26 18.82 -9.89 -14.21
C ALA A 26 18.61 -8.52 -13.53
N LEU A 27 17.39 -7.95 -13.57
CA LEU A 27 17.10 -6.62 -13.01
C LEU A 27 17.22 -6.59 -11.49
N TRP A 28 16.90 -7.67 -10.79
CA TRP A 28 17.03 -7.72 -9.33
C TRP A 28 18.35 -8.34 -8.89
N ARG A 29 18.96 -9.25 -9.68
CA ARG A 29 20.27 -9.83 -9.35
C ARG A 29 21.38 -8.79 -9.32
N VAL A 30 21.37 -7.80 -10.22
CA VAL A 30 22.34 -6.70 -10.18
C VAL A 30 22.29 -5.90 -8.87
N LEU A 31 21.14 -5.88 -8.18
CA LEU A 31 21.02 -5.20 -6.90
C LEU A 31 21.80 -5.91 -5.78
N LEU A 32 22.01 -7.22 -5.91
CA LEU A 32 22.81 -8.01 -4.97
C LEU A 32 24.30 -7.75 -5.11
N THR A 33 24.75 -7.20 -6.25
CA THR A 33 26.16 -6.90 -6.50
C THR A 33 26.51 -5.45 -6.19
N LEU A 34 25.56 -4.64 -5.70
CA LEU A 34 25.80 -3.23 -5.38
C LEU A 34 26.62 -3.09 -4.11
N GLU A 35 27.87 -2.66 -4.26
CA GLU A 35 28.72 -2.27 -3.13
C GLU A 35 28.15 -1.02 -2.43
N GLY A 36 28.17 -1.02 -1.10
CA GLY A 36 27.70 0.11 -0.28
C GLY A 36 26.19 0.16 -0.01
N ALA A 37 25.40 -0.82 -0.48
CA ALA A 37 24.02 -0.99 -0.06
C ALA A 37 23.94 -1.79 1.24
N ASP A 38 23.40 -1.20 2.31
CA ASP A 38 23.24 -1.86 3.62
C ASP A 38 22.05 -2.83 3.64
N ALA A 39 21.05 -2.58 2.80
CA ALA A 39 19.84 -3.38 2.70
C ALA A 39 19.13 -3.22 1.35
N LEU A 40 18.27 -4.19 1.04
CA LEU A 40 17.28 -4.08 -0.03
C LEU A 40 15.89 -3.82 0.55
N LEU A 41 15.19 -2.82 0.02
CA LEU A 41 13.76 -2.64 0.24
C LEU A 41 13.00 -3.49 -0.79
N VAL A 42 12.56 -4.66 -0.36
CA VAL A 42 11.87 -5.67 -1.16
C VAL A 42 10.41 -5.28 -1.33
N ARG A 43 10.03 -5.04 -2.58
CA ARG A 43 8.69 -4.52 -2.95
C ARG A 43 7.76 -5.55 -3.61
N SER A 44 8.20 -6.80 -3.74
CA SER A 44 7.45 -7.91 -4.34
C SER A 44 7.54 -9.16 -3.44
N ALA A 45 6.40 -9.76 -3.11
CA ALA A 45 6.34 -10.97 -2.30
C ALA A 45 7.03 -12.17 -2.99
N GLY A 46 6.87 -12.29 -4.31
CA GLY A 46 7.57 -13.33 -5.08
C GLY A 46 9.09 -13.17 -5.03
N LEU A 47 9.59 -11.93 -5.07
CA LEU A 47 11.02 -11.68 -4.89
C LEU A 47 11.47 -11.98 -3.46
N LEU A 48 10.66 -11.64 -2.44
CA LEU A 48 11.00 -11.97 -1.05
C LEU A 48 11.17 -13.48 -0.86
N VAL A 49 10.24 -14.28 -1.39
CA VAL A 49 10.33 -15.75 -1.35
C VAL A 49 11.60 -16.22 -2.07
N ARG A 50 11.87 -15.73 -3.29
CA ARG A 50 13.08 -16.12 -4.04
C ARG A 50 14.37 -15.75 -3.32
N LEU A 51 14.42 -14.58 -2.67
CA LEU A 51 15.56 -14.16 -1.87
C LEU A 51 15.69 -15.01 -0.59
N SER A 52 14.59 -15.43 0.02
CA SER A 52 14.61 -16.34 1.16
C SER A 52 15.16 -17.72 0.77
N GLU A 53 14.72 -18.29 -0.35
CA GLU A 53 15.26 -19.54 -0.89
C GLU A 53 16.75 -19.42 -1.20
N LEU A 54 17.16 -18.32 -1.85
CA LEU A 54 18.56 -18.06 -2.15
C LEU A 54 19.40 -17.95 -0.86
N ALA A 55 18.84 -17.45 0.23
CA ALA A 55 19.53 -17.37 1.53
C ALA A 55 19.85 -18.75 2.12
N GLU A 56 19.11 -19.79 1.74
CA GLU A 56 19.31 -21.17 2.17
C GLU A 56 20.34 -21.91 1.30
N GLU A 57 20.67 -21.38 0.12
CA GLU A 57 21.72 -21.92 -0.75
C GLU A 57 23.12 -21.70 -0.14
N GLU A 58 23.96 -22.75 -0.10
CA GLU A 58 25.30 -22.65 0.52
C GLU A 58 26.17 -21.57 -0.15
N GLY A 59 26.72 -20.67 0.66
CA GLY A 59 27.61 -19.60 0.20
C GLY A 59 26.91 -18.35 -0.32
N ALA A 60 25.58 -18.29 -0.33
CA ALA A 60 24.85 -17.09 -0.69
C ALA A 60 25.04 -15.98 0.37
N GLN A 61 25.52 -14.81 -0.08
CA GLN A 61 25.56 -13.61 0.74
C GLN A 61 24.45 -12.66 0.29
N LEU A 62 23.49 -12.43 1.17
CA LEU A 62 22.42 -11.48 0.92
C LEU A 62 22.55 -10.26 1.84
N PRO A 63 22.28 -9.05 1.31
CA PRO A 63 22.13 -7.87 2.15
C PRO A 63 20.90 -8.03 3.06
N ARG A 64 20.80 -7.19 4.09
CA ARG A 64 19.60 -7.15 4.94
C ARG A 64 18.37 -6.87 4.08
N LEU A 65 17.24 -7.50 4.39
CA LEU A 65 16.00 -7.31 3.65
C LEU A 65 15.04 -6.45 4.47
N HIS A 66 14.45 -5.41 3.88
CA HIS A 66 13.32 -4.68 4.45
C HIS A 66 12.11 -4.91 3.56
N GLY A 67 10.96 -5.25 4.14
CA GLY A 67 9.72 -5.42 3.41
C GLY A 67 8.98 -4.10 3.24
N ASP A 68 8.57 -3.80 2.02
CA ASP A 68 7.81 -2.59 1.69
C ASP A 68 6.30 -2.75 1.91
N PHE A 69 5.57 -1.63 1.98
CA PHE A 69 4.11 -1.63 2.09
C PHE A 69 3.44 -2.43 0.96
N SER A 70 4.06 -2.52 -0.23
CA SER A 70 3.53 -3.25 -1.39
C SER A 70 3.61 -4.78 -1.25
N LEU A 71 4.15 -5.29 -0.14
CA LEU A 71 3.98 -6.70 0.24
C LEU A 71 2.54 -7.00 0.72
N ASN A 72 1.71 -5.97 0.87
CA ASN A 72 0.29 -6.06 1.24
C ASN A 72 0.04 -6.77 2.58
N VAL A 73 0.95 -6.59 3.53
CA VAL A 73 0.77 -7.14 4.88
C VAL A 73 -0.24 -6.30 5.65
N ALA A 74 -1.42 -6.87 5.86
CA ALA A 74 -2.58 -6.22 6.49
C ALA A 74 -2.99 -6.81 7.85
N ASN A 75 -2.37 -7.91 8.31
CA ASN A 75 -2.72 -8.57 9.58
C ASN A 75 -1.50 -9.21 10.25
N SER A 76 -1.67 -9.61 11.51
CA SER A 76 -0.57 -10.14 12.34
C SER A 76 -0.02 -11.47 11.81
N ASP A 77 -0.85 -12.33 11.24
CA ASP A 77 -0.41 -13.64 10.74
C ASP A 77 0.47 -13.49 9.51
N ALA A 78 0.05 -12.63 8.57
CA ALA A 78 0.87 -12.22 7.43
C ALA A 78 2.15 -11.52 7.91
N ALA A 79 2.09 -10.65 8.92
CA ALA A 79 3.28 -10.00 9.46
C ALA A 79 4.28 -11.02 10.02
N ARG A 80 3.84 -11.99 10.83
CA ARG A 80 4.73 -13.04 11.36
C ARG A 80 5.32 -13.90 10.24
N ALA A 81 4.49 -14.32 9.28
CA ALA A 81 4.94 -15.11 8.15
C ALA A 81 6.02 -14.38 7.32
N PHE A 82 5.81 -13.10 7.01
CA PHE A 82 6.76 -12.31 6.22
C PHE A 82 8.02 -11.96 7.03
N LEU A 83 7.89 -11.68 8.32
CA LEU A 83 9.03 -11.47 9.21
C LEU A 83 9.90 -12.72 9.35
N ALA A 84 9.33 -13.92 9.20
CA ALA A 84 10.07 -15.18 9.18
C ALA A 84 10.89 -15.39 7.89
N LEU A 85 10.56 -14.70 6.80
CA LEU A 85 11.33 -14.71 5.54
C LEU A 85 12.55 -13.78 5.60
N ASN A 86 13.29 -13.78 6.72
CA ASN A 86 14.53 -13.02 6.94
C ASN A 86 14.45 -11.49 6.77
N LEU A 87 13.24 -10.91 6.81
CA LEU A 87 13.11 -9.46 6.86
C LEU A 87 13.77 -8.89 8.13
N HIS A 88 14.29 -7.68 8.10
CA HIS A 88 14.79 -6.97 9.27
C HIS A 88 13.83 -5.84 9.66
N ARG A 89 13.12 -5.30 8.66
CA ARG A 89 12.03 -4.34 8.83
C ARG A 89 10.85 -4.74 7.96
N LEU A 90 9.65 -4.36 8.37
CA LEU A 90 8.43 -4.56 7.60
C LEU A 90 7.54 -3.34 7.69
N ALA A 91 7.24 -2.74 6.54
CA ALA A 91 6.21 -1.71 6.41
C ALA A 91 4.87 -2.38 6.08
N PRO A 92 3.83 -2.23 6.93
CA PRO A 92 2.48 -2.71 6.59
C PRO A 92 1.86 -1.96 5.41
N THR A 93 0.80 -2.52 4.84
CA THR A 93 0.07 -1.92 3.70
C THR A 93 -0.56 -0.57 4.02
N PHE A 94 -0.82 0.22 2.98
CA PHE A 94 -1.64 1.45 3.06
C PHE A 94 -3.14 1.17 3.11
N ASP A 95 -3.58 -0.09 3.09
CA ASP A 95 -5.00 -0.43 3.32
C ASP A 95 -5.39 -0.33 4.80
N LEU A 96 -4.41 -0.24 5.71
CA LEU A 96 -4.65 -0.10 7.14
C LEU A 96 -4.70 1.38 7.54
N ASP A 97 -5.71 1.71 8.34
CA ASP A 97 -5.74 2.99 9.03
C ASP A 97 -4.83 3.04 10.27
N ALA A 98 -4.71 4.22 10.89
CA ALA A 98 -3.83 4.39 12.04
C ALA A 98 -4.23 3.53 13.25
N SER A 99 -5.53 3.25 13.43
CA SER A 99 -5.99 2.36 14.50
C SER A 99 -5.64 0.91 14.20
N GLN A 100 -5.92 0.45 12.99
CA GLN A 100 -5.62 -0.91 12.56
C GLN A 100 -4.12 -1.19 12.57
N LEU A 101 -3.28 -0.21 12.24
CA LEU A 101 -1.82 -0.32 12.39
C LEU A 101 -1.39 -0.49 13.85
N CYS A 102 -2.03 0.22 14.78
CA CYS A 102 -1.76 0.05 16.21
C CYS A 102 -2.22 -1.33 16.70
N ASP A 103 -3.38 -1.80 16.24
CA ASP A 103 -3.94 -3.11 16.62
C ASP A 103 -3.10 -4.26 16.05
N LEU A 104 -2.59 -4.13 14.81
CA LEU A 104 -1.59 -5.01 14.23
C LEU A 104 -0.36 -5.10 15.14
N SER A 105 0.22 -3.94 15.50
CA SER A 105 1.42 -3.86 16.35
C SER A 105 1.19 -4.48 17.74
N ALA A 106 0.01 -4.32 18.32
CA ALA A 106 -0.34 -4.87 19.62
C ALA A 106 -0.47 -6.40 19.63
N GLN A 107 -0.81 -7.02 18.50
CA GLN A 107 -0.92 -8.48 18.36
C GLN A 107 0.42 -9.18 18.14
N LEU A 108 1.49 -8.43 17.87
CA LEU A 108 2.83 -8.96 17.62
C LEU A 108 3.66 -9.02 18.92
N LEU A 109 4.60 -9.96 18.98
CA LEU A 109 5.57 -10.04 20.07
C LEU A 109 6.44 -8.77 20.11
N PRO A 110 7.01 -8.38 21.27
CA PRO A 110 7.87 -7.22 21.37
C PRO A 110 9.03 -7.19 20.35
N THR A 111 9.63 -8.35 20.09
CA THR A 111 10.70 -8.53 19.10
C THR A 111 10.22 -8.32 17.66
N GLU A 112 8.99 -8.75 17.35
CA GLU A 112 8.37 -8.60 16.03
C GLU A 112 7.92 -7.17 15.78
N ARG A 113 7.16 -6.57 16.71
CA ARG A 113 6.64 -5.20 16.53
C ARG A 113 7.75 -4.14 16.49
N SER A 114 8.89 -4.39 17.13
CA SER A 114 10.06 -3.51 17.03
C SER A 114 10.64 -3.40 15.61
N ARG A 115 10.32 -4.37 14.74
CA ARG A 115 10.73 -4.41 13.32
C ARG A 115 9.71 -3.74 12.40
N LEU A 116 8.57 -3.27 12.92
CA LEU A 116 7.60 -2.55 12.11
C LEU A 116 8.09 -1.15 11.75
N GLU A 117 7.79 -0.76 10.51
CA GLU A 117 8.06 0.56 9.94
C GLU A 117 6.75 1.22 9.48
N ALA A 118 6.43 2.40 10.02
CA ALA A 118 5.28 3.17 9.54
C ALA A 118 5.74 4.21 8.52
N VAL A 119 5.13 4.23 7.34
CA VAL A 119 5.39 5.24 6.31
C VAL A 119 4.56 6.49 6.62
N ILE A 120 5.10 7.38 7.42
CA ILE A 120 4.37 8.50 8.02
C ILE A 120 4.19 9.70 7.08
N HIS A 121 4.87 9.72 5.93
CA HIS A 121 4.70 10.74 4.90
C HIS A 121 4.96 10.11 3.54
N THR A 122 4.02 10.23 2.59
CA THR A 122 4.23 9.72 1.23
C THR A 122 3.20 10.28 0.26
N ASN A 123 3.61 10.50 -1.00
CA ASN A 123 2.66 10.53 -2.11
C ASN A 123 2.33 9.08 -2.47
N VAL A 124 1.12 8.61 -2.18
CA VAL A 124 0.73 7.21 -2.42
C VAL A 124 0.77 6.90 -3.92
N PRO A 125 1.41 5.80 -4.37
CA PRO A 125 1.32 5.37 -5.77
C PRO A 125 -0.12 4.94 -6.08
N ILE A 126 -0.70 5.52 -7.13
CA ILE A 126 -2.09 5.29 -7.53
C ILE A 126 -2.22 4.43 -8.79
N PHE A 127 -1.17 4.38 -9.61
CA PHE A 127 -1.20 3.62 -10.86
C PHE A 127 0.19 3.11 -11.26
N HIS A 128 0.25 1.87 -11.71
CA HIS A 128 1.43 1.27 -12.33
C HIS A 128 1.11 0.86 -13.76
N THR A 129 1.98 1.19 -14.71
CA THR A 129 1.72 0.93 -16.14
C THR A 129 2.99 0.58 -16.90
N GLU A 130 2.84 -0.35 -17.84
CA GLU A 130 3.86 -0.69 -18.86
C GLU A 130 3.90 0.35 -19.98
N HIS A 131 2.85 1.17 -20.12
CA HIS A 131 2.84 2.26 -21.09
C HIS A 131 3.73 3.41 -20.59
N CYS A 132 4.91 3.55 -21.19
CA CYS A 132 5.86 4.59 -20.83
C CYS A 132 5.43 5.96 -21.39
N VAL A 133 4.83 6.78 -20.53
CA VAL A 133 4.39 8.15 -20.83
C VAL A 133 5.57 9.03 -21.22
N PHE A 134 6.75 8.80 -20.61
CA PHE A 134 7.98 9.51 -20.99
C PHE A 134 8.35 9.28 -22.45
N ALA A 135 8.38 8.02 -22.91
CA ALA A 135 8.69 7.71 -24.31
C ALA A 135 7.63 8.30 -25.24
N ARG A 136 6.34 8.10 -24.90
CA ARG A 136 5.20 8.59 -25.68
C ARG A 136 5.17 10.10 -25.89
N CYS A 137 5.61 10.88 -24.90
CA CYS A 137 5.49 12.34 -24.91
C CYS A 137 6.81 13.06 -25.20
N LEU A 138 7.97 12.47 -24.87
CA LEU A 138 9.28 13.12 -24.91
C LEU A 138 10.30 12.41 -25.81
N SER A 139 9.87 11.38 -26.56
CA SER A 139 10.72 10.68 -27.51
C SER A 139 10.04 10.47 -28.86
N LYS A 140 10.87 10.15 -29.87
CA LYS A 140 10.41 9.63 -31.17
C LYS A 140 10.42 8.10 -31.22
N GLY A 141 11.07 7.44 -30.25
CA GLY A 141 11.05 5.98 -30.10
C GLY A 141 9.88 5.51 -29.23
N ASP A 142 9.49 4.24 -29.39
CA ASP A 142 8.35 3.64 -28.69
C ASP A 142 8.73 2.48 -27.75
N SER A 143 10.02 2.17 -27.64
CA SER A 143 10.54 1.08 -26.81
C SER A 143 11.69 1.52 -25.90
N TYR A 144 12.07 0.67 -24.95
CA TYR A 144 13.26 0.93 -24.12
C TYR A 144 14.57 0.96 -24.94
N LYS A 145 14.59 0.40 -26.16
CA LYS A 145 15.79 0.29 -26.99
C LYS A 145 16.13 1.58 -27.72
N ASP A 146 15.13 2.40 -28.01
CA ASP A 146 15.21 3.54 -28.92
C ASP A 146 14.59 4.83 -28.36
N CYS A 147 13.95 4.78 -27.18
CA CYS A 147 13.37 5.99 -26.59
C CYS A 147 14.42 7.02 -26.15
N GLY A 148 15.70 6.65 -26.02
CA GLY A 148 16.77 7.55 -25.56
C GLY A 148 16.62 7.98 -24.09
N HIS A 149 15.87 7.22 -23.30
CA HIS A 149 15.68 7.36 -21.85
C HIS A 149 15.41 8.80 -21.36
N PRO A 150 14.37 9.51 -21.87
CA PRO A 150 14.03 10.85 -21.41
C PRO A 150 13.71 10.93 -19.92
N CYS A 151 13.26 9.82 -19.32
CA CYS A 151 12.99 9.72 -17.89
C CYS A 151 14.20 9.96 -16.97
N THR A 152 15.45 9.90 -17.46
CA THR A 152 16.64 10.14 -16.63
C THR A 152 17.01 11.62 -16.48
N ARG A 153 16.42 12.50 -17.30
CA ARG A 153 16.77 13.93 -17.39
C ARG A 153 15.57 14.87 -17.35
N HIS A 154 14.35 14.33 -17.39
CA HIS A 154 13.11 15.11 -17.35
C HIS A 154 12.27 14.69 -16.16
N SER A 155 11.64 15.66 -15.51
CA SER A 155 10.52 15.45 -14.59
C SER A 155 9.21 15.52 -15.37
N LEU A 156 8.26 14.65 -15.05
CA LEU A 156 6.96 14.58 -15.73
C LEU A 156 5.84 14.48 -14.72
N HIS A 157 4.77 15.24 -14.98
CA HIS A 157 3.54 15.21 -14.19
C HIS A 157 2.33 15.04 -15.12
N LEU A 158 1.38 14.20 -14.71
CA LEU A 158 0.06 14.15 -15.32
C LEU A 158 -0.84 15.18 -14.63
N VAL A 159 -1.55 16.00 -15.43
CA VAL A 159 -2.47 17.01 -14.90
C VAL A 159 -3.90 16.49 -15.02
N ASP A 160 -4.62 16.43 -13.90
CA ASP A 160 -6.02 15.98 -13.88
C ASP A 160 -7.03 17.13 -14.17
N GLN A 161 -8.32 16.80 -14.15
CA GLN A 161 -9.41 17.76 -14.38
C GLN A 161 -9.45 18.87 -13.31
N GLU A 162 -9.02 18.57 -12.08
CA GLU A 162 -8.89 19.51 -10.96
C GLU A 162 -7.54 20.26 -10.99
N GLN A 163 -6.83 20.17 -12.11
CA GLN A 163 -5.50 20.71 -12.34
C GLN A 163 -4.41 20.14 -11.43
N ARG A 164 -4.67 19.12 -10.61
CA ARG A 164 -3.66 18.51 -9.72
C ARG A 164 -2.54 17.87 -10.54
N ARG A 165 -1.31 17.93 -10.02
CA ARG A 165 -0.09 17.46 -10.68
C ARG A 165 0.35 16.14 -10.08
N HIS A 166 0.20 15.06 -10.83
CA HIS A 166 0.54 13.71 -10.42
C HIS A 166 1.92 13.35 -10.96
N HIS A 167 2.91 13.30 -10.08
CA HIS A 167 4.28 12.96 -10.46
C HIS A 167 4.36 11.55 -11.04
N VAL A 168 5.17 11.37 -12.09
CA VAL A 168 5.40 10.08 -12.75
C VAL A 168 6.87 9.71 -12.64
N LEU A 169 7.16 8.53 -12.08
CA LEU A 169 8.50 7.95 -12.10
C LEU A 169 8.56 6.72 -13.00
N ALA A 170 9.65 6.58 -13.75
CA ALA A 170 9.97 5.34 -14.44
C ALA A 170 10.89 4.47 -13.57
N ASP A 171 10.60 3.19 -13.44
CA ASP A 171 11.50 2.22 -12.80
C ASP A 171 12.54 1.65 -13.79
N SER A 172 13.44 0.79 -13.29
CA SER A 172 14.49 0.15 -14.10
C SER A 172 13.94 -0.83 -15.16
N GLY A 173 12.68 -1.24 -15.04
CA GLY A 173 11.96 -2.03 -16.05
C GLY A 173 11.19 -1.17 -17.06
N CYS A 174 11.44 0.14 -17.11
CA CYS A 174 10.72 1.11 -17.95
C CYS A 174 9.21 1.21 -17.65
N ARG A 175 8.76 0.77 -16.48
CA ARG A 175 7.37 0.90 -16.04
C ARG A 175 7.17 2.24 -15.37
N ASN A 176 6.02 2.86 -15.58
CA ASN A 176 5.68 4.13 -14.97
C ASN A 176 4.84 3.91 -13.72
N THR A 177 5.18 4.63 -12.66
CA THR A 177 4.37 4.77 -11.45
C THR A 177 3.86 6.19 -11.39
N VAL A 178 2.53 6.35 -11.34
CA VAL A 178 1.88 7.63 -11.10
C VAL A 178 1.57 7.74 -9.62
N PHE A 179 1.96 8.85 -9.00
CA PHE A 179 1.72 9.11 -7.60
C PHE A 179 0.55 10.07 -7.39
N ASN A 180 -0.12 9.98 -6.25
CA ASN A 180 -1.11 10.96 -5.84
C ASN A 180 -0.45 12.35 -5.76
N ALA A 181 -1.12 13.38 -6.25
CA ALA A 181 -0.62 14.75 -6.22
C ALA A 181 -0.48 15.27 -4.79
N GLN A 182 -1.43 14.91 -3.92
CA GLN A 182 -1.40 15.30 -2.52
C GLN A 182 -0.73 14.20 -1.68
N PRO A 183 0.35 14.52 -0.94
CA PRO A 183 0.94 13.59 0.01
C PRO A 183 0.04 13.36 1.22
N GLN A 184 0.10 12.16 1.78
CA GLN A 184 -0.49 11.86 3.08
C GLN A 184 0.51 12.04 4.22
N SER A 185 0.03 12.42 5.40
CA SER A 185 0.82 12.59 6.62
C SER A 185 0.14 11.89 7.79
N ALA A 186 0.91 11.08 8.51
CA ALA A 186 0.51 10.43 9.75
C ALA A 186 0.84 11.29 10.99
N ALA A 187 1.21 12.56 10.84
CA ALA A 187 1.66 13.40 11.95
C ALA A 187 0.73 13.33 13.20
N PRO A 188 -0.61 13.38 13.07
CA PRO A 188 -1.50 13.25 14.23
C PRO A 188 -1.42 11.91 14.97
N TYR A 189 -0.88 10.87 14.31
CA TYR A 189 -0.85 9.50 14.81
C TYR A 189 0.55 9.03 15.24
N VAL A 190 1.61 9.82 15.00
CA VAL A 190 3.00 9.45 15.31
C VAL A 190 3.16 9.03 16.77
N SER A 191 2.66 9.81 17.72
CA SER A 191 2.74 9.47 19.15
C SER A 191 2.04 8.15 19.48
N ARG A 192 0.89 7.87 18.85
CA ARG A 192 0.13 6.63 19.05
C ARG A 192 0.87 5.42 18.48
N LEU A 193 1.43 5.54 17.27
CA LEU A 193 2.23 4.49 16.63
C LEU A 193 3.47 4.13 17.47
N LEU A 194 4.17 5.14 17.99
CA LEU A 194 5.33 4.94 18.88
C LEU A 194 4.93 4.22 20.18
N LYS A 195 3.82 4.65 20.81
CA LYS A 195 3.25 3.99 22.00
C LYS A 195 2.82 2.54 21.72
N ALA A 196 2.32 2.26 20.52
CA ALA A 196 1.94 0.91 20.08
C ALA A 196 3.12 -0.03 19.83
N GLY A 197 4.36 0.48 19.86
CA GLY A 197 5.57 -0.34 19.72
C GLY A 197 6.29 -0.19 18.37
N VAL A 198 5.77 0.61 17.44
CA VAL A 198 6.48 0.92 16.18
C VAL A 198 7.75 1.71 16.51
N ARG A 199 8.86 1.37 15.85
CA ARG A 199 10.17 2.00 16.09
C ARG A 199 10.80 2.65 14.87
N HIS A 200 10.32 2.31 13.68
CA HIS A 200 10.80 2.90 12.45
C HIS A 200 9.71 3.77 11.85
N LEU A 201 10.05 5.01 11.54
CA LEU A 201 9.18 5.96 10.87
C LEU A 201 9.86 6.33 9.55
N ARG A 202 9.16 6.11 8.44
CA ARG A 202 9.67 6.39 7.09
C ARG A 202 8.96 7.58 6.49
N VAL A 203 9.74 8.52 5.96
CA VAL A 203 9.30 9.63 5.13
C VAL A 203 9.71 9.32 3.70
N GLU A 204 8.74 9.20 2.80
CA GLU A 204 8.95 8.99 1.37
C GLU A 204 8.70 10.29 0.62
N LEU A 205 9.68 10.66 -0.21
CA LEU A 205 9.62 11.85 -1.05
C LEU A 205 9.81 11.40 -2.49
N THR A 206 8.88 11.82 -3.35
CA THR A 206 8.89 11.46 -4.77
C THR A 206 9.13 12.67 -5.65
N ASP A 207 8.67 13.84 -5.23
CA ASP A 207 8.60 15.03 -6.07
C ASP A 207 9.03 16.31 -5.35
N GLN A 208 9.38 16.24 -4.06
CA GLN A 208 9.75 17.40 -3.27
C GLN A 208 11.19 17.85 -3.57
N PRO A 209 11.46 19.18 -3.66
CA PRO A 209 12.81 19.68 -3.90
C PRO A 209 13.73 19.42 -2.70
N GLY A 210 15.04 19.31 -2.97
CA GLY A 210 16.05 19.03 -1.93
C GLY A 210 16.05 20.03 -0.76
N THR A 211 15.63 21.27 -1.00
CA THR A 211 15.55 22.35 0.00
C THR A 211 14.54 22.09 1.11
N VAL A 212 13.46 21.34 0.85
CA VAL A 212 12.43 21.04 1.88
C VAL A 212 12.74 19.76 2.66
N VAL A 213 13.65 18.91 2.18
CA VAL A 213 13.94 17.59 2.77
C VAL A 213 14.43 17.72 4.22
N GLY A 214 15.46 18.53 4.46
CA GLY A 214 16.04 18.71 5.80
C GLY A 214 15.01 19.23 6.82
N PRO A 215 14.34 20.37 6.53
CA PRO A 215 13.27 20.91 7.38
C PRO A 215 12.13 19.91 7.66
N LEU A 216 11.66 19.20 6.62
CA LEU A 216 10.60 18.20 6.76
C LEU A 216 11.00 17.08 7.73
N LEU A 217 12.20 16.52 7.54
CA LEU A 217 12.71 15.46 8.41
C LEU A 217 12.90 15.94 9.85
N GLN A 218 13.34 17.18 10.05
CA GLN A 218 13.47 17.77 11.37
C GLN A 218 12.12 17.88 12.07
N HIS A 219 11.08 18.38 11.38
CA HIS A 219 9.73 18.48 11.96
C HIS A 219 9.16 17.14 12.38
N TYR A 220 9.32 16.09 11.56
CA TYR A 220 8.91 14.74 11.95
C TYR A 220 9.75 14.18 13.10
N ALA A 221 11.05 14.48 13.14
CA ALA A 221 11.92 14.04 14.23
C ALA A 221 11.53 14.70 15.56
N ASP A 222 11.30 16.02 15.56
CA ASP A 222 10.89 16.78 16.76
C ASP A 222 9.51 16.31 17.25
N LEU A 223 8.57 16.06 16.33
CA LEU A 223 7.29 15.45 16.67
C LEU A 223 7.44 14.06 17.28
N ALA A 224 8.32 13.22 16.73
CA ALA A 224 8.59 11.89 17.26
C ALA A 224 9.25 11.92 18.65
N ARG A 225 10.04 12.96 18.95
CA ARG A 225 10.62 13.21 20.29
C ARG A 225 9.64 13.88 21.26
N GLY A 226 8.50 14.36 20.78
CA GLY A 226 7.54 15.12 21.58
C GLY A 226 7.96 16.58 21.82
N GLU A 227 8.91 17.09 21.04
CA GLU A 227 9.43 18.46 21.10
C GLU A 227 8.56 19.46 20.34
N LYS A 228 7.69 18.96 19.43
CA LYS A 228 6.80 19.78 18.61
C LYS A 228 5.38 19.23 18.62
N ALA A 229 4.37 20.11 18.72
CA ALA A 229 2.97 19.70 18.68
C ALA A 229 2.54 19.29 17.26
N VAL A 230 1.51 18.44 17.17
CA VAL A 230 0.93 17.99 15.90
C VAL A 230 0.51 19.18 15.03
N ASP A 231 -0.19 20.14 15.61
CA ASP A 231 -0.72 21.31 14.90
C ASP A 231 0.41 22.15 14.29
N GLU A 232 1.54 22.27 14.98
CA GLU A 232 2.69 23.00 14.46
C GLU A 232 3.37 22.29 13.29
N VAL A 233 3.37 20.95 13.25
CA VAL A 233 3.88 20.19 12.11
C VAL A 233 2.90 20.27 10.94
N MET A 234 1.60 20.11 11.21
CA MET A 234 0.57 20.18 10.18
C MET A 234 0.48 21.57 9.54
N ALA A 235 0.59 22.65 10.33
CA ALA A 235 0.67 24.00 9.79
C ALA A 235 1.89 24.16 8.87
N TRP A 236 3.08 23.75 9.35
CA TRP A 236 4.29 23.83 8.54
C TRP A 236 4.17 23.05 7.22
N LEU A 237 3.62 21.83 7.26
CA LEU A 237 3.39 21.01 6.06
C LEU A 237 2.47 21.69 5.06
N ASN A 238 1.40 22.34 5.51
CA ASN A 238 0.48 23.03 4.60
C ASN A 238 1.09 24.32 4.02
N ASP A 239 1.88 25.04 4.80
CA ASP A 239 2.40 26.36 4.40
C ASP A 239 3.70 26.27 3.59
N ASN A 240 4.50 25.21 3.75
CA ASN A 240 5.87 25.14 3.23
C ASN A 240 6.13 23.97 2.28
N LEU A 241 5.30 22.91 2.31
CA LEU A 241 5.54 21.76 1.44
C LEU A 241 5.17 22.11 0.00
N VAL A 242 6.16 22.01 -0.89
CA VAL A 242 6.00 22.21 -2.32
C VAL A 242 6.45 20.99 -3.10
N ASP A 243 5.86 20.79 -4.27
CA ASP A 243 6.35 19.86 -5.27
C ASP A 243 7.48 20.48 -6.13
N SER A 244 8.07 19.70 -7.04
CA SER A 244 9.19 20.14 -7.90
C SER A 244 8.79 21.26 -8.87
N THR A 245 7.49 21.52 -9.01
CA THR A 245 6.94 22.59 -9.85
C THR A 245 6.62 23.86 -9.05
N GLY A 246 6.91 23.87 -7.75
CA GLY A 246 6.66 24.99 -6.84
C GLY A 246 5.21 25.10 -6.37
N ARG A 247 4.35 24.13 -6.68
CA ARG A 247 2.97 24.12 -6.19
C ARG A 247 2.91 23.57 -4.78
N GLN A 248 2.02 24.12 -3.97
CA GLN A 248 1.70 23.61 -2.64
C GLN A 248 0.50 22.65 -2.75
N PRO A 249 0.70 21.32 -2.63
CA PRO A 249 -0.41 20.36 -2.69
C PRO A 249 -1.19 20.25 -1.36
N GLY A 250 -0.67 20.83 -0.28
CA GLY A 250 -1.12 20.56 1.08
C GLY A 250 -0.87 19.11 1.50
N VAL A 251 -1.46 18.68 2.61
CA VAL A 251 -1.39 17.29 3.09
C VAL A 251 -2.77 16.73 3.44
N THR A 252 -2.95 15.43 3.23
CA THR A 252 -4.14 14.69 3.68
C THR A 252 -3.77 13.68 4.78
N LEU A 253 -4.75 13.17 5.50
CA LEU A 253 -4.53 11.98 6.35
C LEU A 253 -4.50 10.70 5.53
N GLY A 254 -5.09 10.71 4.34
CA GLY A 254 -5.10 9.56 3.42
C GLY A 254 -5.56 8.28 4.12
N SER A 255 -4.77 7.22 4.00
CA SER A 255 -5.06 5.92 4.62
C SER A 255 -5.14 5.97 6.14
N PHE A 256 -4.44 6.89 6.80
CA PHE A 256 -4.38 6.93 8.26
C PHE A 256 -5.69 7.31 8.93
N ARG A 257 -6.62 7.92 8.20
CA ARG A 257 -7.92 8.35 8.74
C ARG A 257 -8.73 7.13 9.18
N PRO A 258 -9.02 6.97 10.49
CA PRO A 258 -9.87 5.88 10.94
C PRO A 258 -11.25 6.02 10.31
N THR A 259 -11.68 4.99 9.60
CA THR A 259 -13.01 4.93 9.01
C THR A 259 -13.73 3.76 9.65
N ALA A 260 -14.90 4.01 10.24
CA ALA A 260 -15.70 2.92 10.79
C ALA A 260 -15.97 1.87 9.70
N GLU A 261 -15.66 0.61 9.99
CA GLU A 261 -16.05 -0.47 9.11
C GLU A 261 -17.56 -0.45 8.92
N ARG A 262 -18.00 -0.64 7.67
CA ARG A 262 -19.43 -0.77 7.39
C ARG A 262 -19.92 -2.02 8.08
N ALA A 263 -21.01 -1.91 8.84
CA ALA A 263 -21.66 -3.07 9.44
C ALA A 263 -21.92 -4.12 8.36
N TRP A 264 -21.62 -5.39 8.64
CA TRP A 264 -21.80 -6.49 7.68
C TRP A 264 -23.21 -6.48 7.07
N ASP A 265 -24.23 -6.23 7.89
CA ASP A 265 -25.64 -6.16 7.49
C ASP A 265 -25.98 -4.97 6.58
N SER A 266 -25.09 -3.97 6.47
CA SER A 266 -25.22 -2.82 5.57
C SER A 266 -24.54 -3.02 4.21
N LEU A 267 -23.77 -4.09 4.05
CA LEU A 267 -23.13 -4.41 2.79
C LEU A 267 -24.16 -4.96 1.80
N ARG A 268 -23.92 -4.71 0.51
CA ARG A 268 -24.73 -5.36 -0.52
C ARG A 268 -24.53 -6.88 -0.43
N PRO A 269 -25.61 -7.68 -0.50
CA PRO A 269 -25.48 -9.12 -0.55
C PRO A 269 -24.55 -9.52 -1.70
N THR A 270 -23.67 -10.49 -1.44
CA THR A 270 -22.84 -11.07 -2.48
C THR A 270 -23.71 -11.79 -3.50
N ALA A 271 -23.23 -11.94 -4.74
CA ALA A 271 -23.94 -12.73 -5.75
C ALA A 271 -24.17 -14.19 -5.30
N ALA A 272 -23.35 -14.72 -4.37
CA ALA A 272 -23.56 -16.02 -3.75
C ALA A 272 -24.77 -16.01 -2.79
N GLU A 273 -24.86 -15.01 -1.92
CA GLU A 273 -25.99 -14.80 -1.02
C GLU A 273 -27.28 -14.50 -1.79
N GLU A 274 -27.23 -13.68 -2.84
CA GLU A 274 -28.38 -13.43 -3.71
C GLU A 274 -28.89 -14.73 -4.36
N ARG A 275 -27.96 -15.58 -4.84
CA ARG A 275 -28.33 -16.89 -5.42
C ARG A 275 -28.88 -17.85 -4.35
N ALA A 276 -28.31 -17.85 -3.15
CA ALA A 276 -28.79 -18.64 -2.03
C ALA A 276 -30.20 -18.19 -1.59
N ASN A 277 -30.43 -16.88 -1.50
CA ASN A 277 -31.72 -16.29 -1.16
C ASN A 277 -32.78 -16.56 -2.23
N ARG A 278 -32.42 -16.48 -3.52
CA ARG A 278 -33.31 -16.89 -4.63
C ARG A 278 -33.65 -18.38 -4.57
N ARG A 279 -32.69 -19.25 -4.22
CA ARG A 279 -32.93 -20.69 -4.04
C ARG A 279 -33.82 -20.99 -2.83
N ARG A 280 -33.62 -20.30 -1.70
CA ARG A 280 -34.47 -20.40 -0.50
C ARG A 280 -35.91 -19.96 -0.80
N GLY A 281 -36.09 -18.80 -1.43
CA GLY A 281 -37.41 -18.33 -1.86
C GLY A 281 -38.09 -19.24 -2.90
N ALA A 282 -37.32 -19.90 -3.78
CA ALA A 282 -37.86 -20.89 -4.71
C ALA A 282 -38.27 -22.22 -4.05
N PHE A 283 -37.63 -22.58 -2.92
CA PHE A 283 -37.97 -23.76 -2.12
C PHE A 283 -39.27 -23.53 -1.32
N GLU A 284 -39.37 -22.38 -0.64
CA GLU A 284 -40.58 -21.98 0.10
C GLU A 284 -41.82 -21.87 -0.81
N HIS A 285 -41.63 -21.41 -2.06
CA HIS A 285 -42.72 -21.31 -3.04
C HIS A 285 -43.14 -22.66 -3.66
N LYS A 286 -42.33 -23.71 -3.51
CA LYS A 286 -42.66 -25.09 -3.92
C LYS A 286 -43.37 -25.86 -2.80
N ASP A 287 -42.96 -25.69 -1.55
CA ASP A 287 -43.58 -26.39 -0.42
C ASP A 287 -45.02 -25.93 -0.13
N MET A 288 -45.38 -24.68 -0.46
CA MET A 288 -46.77 -24.21 -0.36
C MET A 288 -47.72 -24.74 -1.45
N ARG A 289 -47.22 -25.44 -2.47
CA ARG A 289 -48.06 -26.08 -3.52
C ARG A 289 -48.32 -27.57 -3.29
N GLY A 290 -47.79 -28.16 -2.20
CA GLY A 290 -47.86 -29.61 -1.93
C GLY A 290 -48.94 -30.08 -0.94
N PHE A 291 -49.65 -29.20 -0.25
CA PHE A 291 -50.64 -29.59 0.78
C PHE A 291 -52.07 -29.13 0.44
N ALA A 292 -52.66 -29.67 -0.63
CA ALA A 292 -54.12 -29.70 -0.76
C ALA A 292 -54.65 -30.89 0.07
N ARG A 293 -55.22 -30.61 1.24
CA ARG A 293 -55.95 -31.61 2.05
C ARG A 293 -57.14 -32.17 1.22
N PRO A 294 -57.39 -33.49 1.20
CA PRO A 294 -58.56 -34.03 0.52
C PRO A 294 -59.85 -33.57 1.21
N ALA A 295 -60.82 -33.14 0.40
CA ALA A 295 -62.11 -32.61 0.83
C ALA A 295 -62.94 -33.67 1.56
N GLN A 296 -63.50 -33.29 2.72
CA GLN A 296 -64.44 -34.10 3.49
C GLN A 296 -65.73 -34.34 2.70
N ALA A 297 -66.07 -35.60 2.47
CA ALA A 297 -67.32 -36.03 1.85
C ALA A 297 -68.52 -35.77 2.78
N LYS A 298 -69.40 -34.83 2.41
CA LYS A 298 -70.71 -34.66 3.05
C LYS A 298 -71.70 -35.70 2.50
N ARG A 299 -72.03 -36.71 3.32
CA ARG A 299 -73.18 -37.60 3.09
C ARG A 299 -74.48 -36.79 3.19
N LYS A 300 -75.23 -36.66 2.09
CA LYS A 300 -76.64 -36.27 2.11
C LYS A 300 -77.51 -37.51 2.27
N ILE A 301 -78.27 -37.55 3.35
CA ILE A 301 -79.39 -38.46 3.57
C ILE A 301 -80.61 -37.80 2.90
N SER A 302 -81.25 -38.46 1.95
CA SER A 302 -82.59 -38.12 1.47
C SER A 302 -83.54 -39.29 1.76
N ARG A 303 -84.66 -38.95 2.39
CA ARG A 303 -85.76 -39.84 2.78
C ARG A 303 -86.61 -40.27 1.57
N LEU A 304 -87.08 -41.53 1.66
CA LEU A 304 -88.42 -42.07 1.36
C LEU A 304 -89.12 -41.73 0.03
N THR A 305 -89.40 -42.79 -0.74
CA THR A 305 -90.72 -43.02 -1.34
C THR A 305 -91.05 -44.53 -1.31
N SER A 306 -92.25 -44.83 -0.78
CA SER A 306 -93.04 -46.09 -0.82
C SER A 306 -92.47 -47.35 -0.18
#